data_AF-A0A534N5M8-F1
#
_entry.id   AF-A0A534N5M8-F1
#
_cell.length_a   1.000
_cell.length_b   1.000
_cell.length_c   1.000
_cell.angle_alpha   90.00
_cell.angle_beta   90.00
_cell.angle_gamma   90.00
#
_symmetry.space_group_name_H-M   'P 1'
#
loop_
_entity.id
_entity.type
_entity.pdbx_description
1 polymer ?
#
loop_
_entity_poly.entity_id
_entity_poly.type
_entity_poly.pdbx_seq_one_letter_code
_entity_poly.pdbx_strand_id
1 'polypeptide(L)'
;MATLLFELSAFSAVDSTARFAGVLTLNLVFGLAGWLCFRLPAMRLVGRTYVAIAALMVPLTFIAAWVFLLLQQYGLSPDLAIAIAAASCALLYGVLAVNLESKGYALLSLIALGVAWGATLDLIDPGQWRGPLLTVAAGAYFVIAHRSERYARFHAAFSRLADWAIHIAAFGAVAASAVLAVNLPGRDGWQVAAATSALVTILYVAYALQVKSRAGGAVAMLFLAAAWVSVLNILDLEPLTGLLLTPLIAVYILATYWTPRIAAVGLLFVRWGEPLIHLTTLLALGWTAYSARRIFDGFPEQAWMLAAASLAVVALLYAWYATLSAEPYGGLAAMVALGLACFCLVNGTEIWPWRGLAFTPVMAFYVLVASRRPGIRDLFASEPEVLITGAATVAAGWSLYATATMADPSAGSAWYPTTAALTVIALLYGLDAHLRGD
;
A
#
# COMPACT_ATOMS: atom_id res chain seq x y z
N MET A 1 -45.44 -13.42 -4.84
CA MET A 1 -45.25 -11.95 -4.86
C MET A 1 -44.85 -11.43 -6.23
N ALA A 2 -43.78 -11.93 -6.86
CA ALA A 2 -43.41 -11.51 -8.22
C ALA A 2 -44.56 -11.66 -9.23
N THR A 3 -45.28 -12.79 -9.17
CA THR A 3 -46.50 -13.01 -9.97
C THR A 3 -47.61 -12.01 -9.61
N LEU A 4 -47.77 -11.68 -8.34
CA LEU A 4 -48.81 -10.75 -7.88
C LEU A 4 -48.48 -9.29 -8.27
N LEU A 5 -47.19 -8.93 -8.26
CA LEU A 5 -46.67 -7.70 -8.84
C LEU A 5 -46.91 -7.63 -10.34
N PHE A 6 -46.64 -8.73 -11.05
CA PHE A 6 -46.87 -8.83 -12.48
C PHE A 6 -48.36 -8.68 -12.82
N GLU A 7 -49.25 -9.42 -12.16
CA GLU A 7 -50.69 -9.34 -12.35
C GLU A 7 -51.24 -7.94 -12.03
N LEU A 8 -50.87 -7.36 -10.87
CA LEU A 8 -51.30 -5.99 -10.52
C LEU A 8 -50.71 -4.95 -11.48
N SER A 9 -49.52 -5.16 -12.03
CA SER A 9 -48.96 -4.27 -13.05
C SER A 9 -49.75 -4.32 -14.37
N ALA A 10 -50.30 -5.48 -14.73
CA ALA A 10 -51.12 -5.68 -15.93
C ALA A 10 -52.55 -5.12 -15.80
N PHE A 11 -53.12 -5.10 -14.59
CA PHE A 11 -54.46 -4.57 -14.33
C PHE A 11 -54.50 -3.04 -14.24
N SER A 12 -54.44 -2.35 -15.39
CA SER A 12 -54.47 -0.88 -15.49
C SER A 12 -55.72 -0.21 -14.90
N ALA A 13 -56.81 -0.96 -14.70
CA ALA A 13 -58.10 -0.46 -14.23
C ALA A 13 -58.17 -0.11 -12.72
N VAL A 14 -57.23 -0.60 -11.90
CA VAL A 14 -57.19 -0.33 -10.45
C VAL A 14 -56.27 0.86 -10.16
N ASP A 15 -56.66 1.76 -9.27
CA ASP A 15 -55.84 2.91 -8.87
C ASP A 15 -54.43 2.50 -8.39
N SER A 16 -53.40 3.28 -8.73
CA SER A 16 -52.00 2.89 -8.49
C SER A 16 -51.67 2.83 -6.99
N THR A 17 -52.25 3.72 -6.20
CA THR A 17 -52.19 3.72 -4.73
C THR A 17 -52.82 2.46 -4.14
N ALA A 18 -53.95 2.01 -4.70
CA ALA A 18 -54.63 0.78 -4.26
C ALA A 18 -53.80 -0.48 -4.57
N ARG A 19 -53.10 -0.52 -5.71
CA ARG A 19 -52.18 -1.63 -6.04
C ARG A 19 -51.02 -1.71 -5.05
N PHE A 20 -50.40 -0.58 -4.72
CA PHE A 20 -49.37 -0.52 -3.69
C PHE A 20 -49.90 -0.96 -2.32
N ALA A 21 -51.06 -0.44 -1.91
CA ALA A 21 -51.69 -0.81 -0.65
C ALA A 21 -51.94 -2.33 -0.56
N GLY A 22 -52.34 -2.97 -1.66
CA GLY A 22 -52.49 -4.43 -1.74
C GLY A 22 -51.18 -5.19 -1.49
N VAL A 23 -50.09 -4.78 -2.16
CA VAL A 23 -48.74 -5.36 -1.98
C VAL A 23 -48.25 -5.19 -0.54
N LEU A 24 -48.39 -3.99 0.02
CA LEU A 24 -47.98 -3.67 1.39
C LEU A 24 -48.79 -4.48 2.42
N THR A 25 -50.12 -4.50 2.28
CA THR A 25 -51.02 -5.22 3.20
C THR A 25 -50.70 -6.70 3.20
N LEU A 26 -50.50 -7.30 2.03
CA LEU A 26 -50.13 -8.71 1.92
C LEU A 26 -48.84 -8.99 2.69
N ASN A 27 -47.80 -8.17 2.50
CA ASN A 27 -46.53 -8.35 3.18
C ASN A 27 -46.66 -8.18 4.71
N LEU A 28 -47.43 -7.19 5.16
CA LEU A 28 -47.72 -6.98 6.59
C LEU A 28 -48.49 -8.15 7.21
N VAL A 29 -49.45 -8.73 6.49
CA VAL A 29 -50.19 -9.92 6.95
C VAL A 29 -49.25 -11.11 7.11
N PHE A 30 -48.38 -11.39 6.12
CA PHE A 30 -47.37 -12.46 6.24
C PHE A 30 -46.42 -12.21 7.42
N GLY A 31 -45.94 -10.98 7.59
CA GLY A 31 -45.04 -10.60 8.69
C GLY A 31 -45.70 -10.74 10.07
N LEU A 32 -46.92 -10.22 10.23
CA LEU A 32 -47.67 -10.27 11.50
C LEU A 32 -48.07 -11.70 11.85
N ALA A 33 -48.62 -12.46 10.90
CA ALA A 33 -48.98 -13.86 11.10
C ALA A 33 -47.74 -14.70 11.46
N GLY A 34 -46.62 -14.49 10.75
CA GLY A 34 -45.36 -15.14 11.06
C GLY A 34 -44.85 -14.83 12.47
N TRP A 35 -44.90 -13.56 12.87
CA TRP A 35 -44.47 -13.12 14.21
C TRP A 35 -45.34 -13.69 15.33
N LEU A 36 -46.66 -13.70 15.17
CA LEU A 36 -47.59 -14.30 16.12
C LEU A 36 -47.35 -15.81 16.25
N CYS A 37 -47.23 -16.54 15.13
CA CYS A 37 -46.91 -17.96 15.12
C CYS A 37 -45.55 -18.27 15.74
N PHE A 38 -44.56 -17.38 15.57
CA PHE A 38 -43.23 -17.53 16.15
C PHE A 38 -43.24 -17.47 17.69
N ARG A 39 -44.19 -16.73 18.29
CA ARG A 39 -44.35 -16.67 19.75
C ARG A 39 -44.94 -17.95 20.35
N LEU A 40 -45.63 -18.76 19.56
CA LEU A 40 -46.26 -20.00 20.00
C LEU A 40 -45.28 -21.19 19.86
N PRO A 41 -44.95 -21.92 20.94
CA PRO A 41 -43.97 -23.02 20.89
C PRO A 41 -44.30 -24.08 19.85
N ALA A 42 -45.59 -24.43 19.69
CA ALA A 42 -46.06 -25.44 18.75
C ALA A 42 -45.96 -25.01 17.26
N MET A 43 -45.92 -23.71 16.97
CA MET A 43 -45.95 -23.16 15.61
C MET A 43 -44.66 -22.43 15.21
N ARG A 44 -43.59 -22.53 16.01
CA ARG A 44 -42.32 -21.82 15.77
C ARG A 44 -41.73 -22.05 14.38
N LEU A 45 -41.81 -23.27 13.87
CA LEU A 45 -41.30 -23.60 12.53
C LEU A 45 -42.07 -22.81 11.46
N VAL A 46 -43.40 -22.84 11.52
CA VAL A 46 -44.28 -22.10 10.61
C VAL A 46 -44.03 -20.60 10.74
N GLY A 47 -43.95 -20.08 11.96
CA GLY A 47 -43.63 -18.67 12.22
C GLY A 47 -42.31 -18.23 11.58
N ARG A 48 -41.25 -19.04 11.70
CA ARG A 48 -39.95 -18.76 11.03
C ARG A 48 -40.08 -18.67 9.51
N THR A 49 -40.82 -19.59 8.89
CA THR A 49 -41.01 -19.61 7.44
C THR A 49 -41.80 -18.38 6.96
N TYR A 50 -42.87 -18.00 7.66
CA TYR A 50 -43.67 -16.84 7.29
C TYR A 50 -42.92 -15.51 7.47
N VAL A 51 -42.17 -15.35 8.56
CA VAL A 51 -41.29 -14.18 8.77
C VAL A 51 -40.21 -14.12 7.69
N ALA A 52 -39.64 -15.28 7.32
CA ALA A 52 -38.65 -15.36 6.26
C ALA A 52 -39.20 -14.91 4.90
N ILE A 53 -40.38 -15.41 4.53
CA ILE A 53 -41.07 -15.02 3.30
C ILE A 53 -41.35 -13.51 3.29
N ALA A 54 -41.89 -12.97 4.38
CA ALA A 54 -42.17 -11.54 4.49
C ALA A 54 -40.89 -10.70 4.32
N ALA A 55 -39.79 -11.12 4.96
CA ALA A 55 -38.51 -10.43 4.87
C ALA A 55 -37.96 -10.39 3.43
N LEU A 56 -37.97 -11.54 2.73
CA LEU A 56 -37.54 -11.63 1.33
C LEU A 56 -38.45 -10.84 0.37
N MET A 57 -39.68 -10.52 0.80
CA MET A 57 -40.62 -9.71 0.03
C MET A 57 -40.45 -8.21 0.24
N VAL A 58 -39.69 -7.76 1.24
CA VAL A 58 -39.48 -6.31 1.49
C VAL A 58 -38.82 -5.56 0.34
N PRO A 59 -37.74 -6.05 -0.31
CA PRO A 59 -37.19 -5.38 -1.50
C PRO A 59 -38.24 -5.20 -2.61
N LEU A 60 -39.11 -6.19 -2.81
CA LEU A 60 -40.20 -6.12 -3.77
C LEU A 60 -41.27 -5.10 -3.37
N THR A 61 -41.55 -4.94 -2.07
CA THR A 61 -42.44 -3.88 -1.57
C THR A 61 -41.87 -2.49 -1.85
N PHE A 62 -40.56 -2.30 -1.71
CA PHE A 62 -39.92 -1.02 -2.09
C PHE A 62 -39.97 -0.76 -3.59
N ILE A 63 -39.72 -1.77 -4.43
CA ILE A 63 -39.88 -1.65 -5.89
C ILE A 63 -41.33 -1.30 -6.25
N ALA A 64 -42.31 -1.94 -5.59
CA ALA A 64 -43.72 -1.63 -5.78
C ALA A 64 -44.05 -0.19 -5.36
N ALA A 65 -43.50 0.28 -4.24
CA ALA A 65 -43.66 1.67 -3.80
C ALA A 65 -43.13 2.64 -4.87
N TRP A 66 -41.93 2.37 -5.39
CA TRP A 66 -41.32 3.19 -6.43
C TRP A 66 -42.18 3.26 -7.70
N VAL A 67 -42.62 2.11 -8.21
CA VAL A 67 -43.36 2.02 -9.47
C VAL A 67 -44.80 2.52 -9.34
N PHE A 68 -45.53 2.10 -8.30
CA PHE A 68 -46.96 2.37 -8.20
C PHE A 68 -47.29 3.72 -7.57
N LEU A 69 -46.43 4.24 -6.67
CA LEU A 69 -46.62 5.59 -6.13
C LEU A 69 -46.00 6.67 -7.03
N LEU A 70 -45.41 6.29 -8.17
CA LEU A 70 -44.78 7.20 -9.12
C LEU A 70 -43.83 8.18 -8.42
N LEU A 71 -42.99 7.67 -7.51
CA LEU A 71 -42.18 8.50 -6.60
C LEU A 71 -41.28 9.50 -7.33
N GLN A 72 -40.88 9.19 -8.56
CA GLN A 72 -40.15 10.09 -9.44
C GLN A 72 -40.92 11.39 -9.76
N GLN A 73 -42.24 11.34 -9.88
CA GLN A 73 -43.09 12.52 -10.11
C GLN A 73 -43.13 13.46 -8.89
N TYR A 74 -42.84 12.93 -7.70
CA TYR A 74 -42.71 13.69 -6.46
C TYR A 74 -41.27 14.18 -6.20
N GLY A 75 -40.38 14.08 -7.19
CA GLY A 75 -39.01 14.58 -7.11
C GLY A 75 -38.03 13.69 -6.33
N LEU A 76 -38.42 12.45 -5.98
CA LEU A 76 -37.50 11.50 -5.35
C LEU A 76 -36.58 10.89 -6.41
N SER A 77 -35.26 10.90 -6.15
CA SER A 77 -34.28 10.28 -7.05
C SER A 77 -34.25 8.76 -6.89
N PRO A 78 -33.92 8.00 -7.95
CA PRO A 78 -33.74 6.55 -7.87
C PRO A 78 -32.70 6.15 -6.82
N ASP A 79 -31.59 6.88 -6.74
CA ASP A 79 -30.49 6.57 -5.82
C ASP A 79 -30.91 6.71 -4.35
N LEU A 80 -31.71 7.73 -4.03
CA LEU A 80 -32.29 7.90 -2.70
C LEU A 80 -33.22 6.73 -2.34
N ALA A 81 -34.06 6.31 -3.30
CA ALA A 81 -34.95 5.18 -3.08
C ALA A 81 -34.19 3.87 -2.86
N ILE A 82 -33.14 3.61 -3.66
CA ILE A 82 -32.27 2.44 -3.50
C ILE A 82 -31.55 2.50 -2.15
N ALA A 83 -31.01 3.66 -1.76
CA ALA A 83 -30.31 3.84 -0.49
C ALA A 83 -31.23 3.54 0.71
N ILE A 84 -32.44 4.11 0.73
CA ILE A 84 -33.42 3.88 1.81
C ILE A 84 -33.88 2.42 1.83
N ALA A 85 -34.19 1.84 0.67
CA ALA A 85 -34.64 0.45 0.58
C ALA A 85 -33.56 -0.53 1.04
N ALA A 86 -32.32 -0.33 0.59
CA ALA A 86 -31.19 -1.17 0.96
C ALA A 86 -30.82 -1.00 2.44
N ALA A 87 -30.85 0.22 2.99
CA ALA A 87 -30.61 0.46 4.42
C ALA A 87 -31.69 -0.21 5.29
N SER A 88 -32.96 -0.12 4.87
CA SER A 88 -34.08 -0.79 5.54
C SER A 88 -33.94 -2.31 5.50
N CYS A 89 -33.55 -2.87 4.34
CA CYS A 89 -33.25 -4.28 4.20
C CYS A 89 -32.05 -4.70 5.06
N ALA A 90 -30.99 -3.90 5.14
CA ALA A 90 -29.81 -4.19 5.94
C ALA A 90 -30.18 -4.32 7.42
N LEU A 91 -31.00 -3.39 7.94
CA LEU A 91 -31.50 -3.43 9.31
C LEU A 91 -32.43 -4.63 9.56
N LEU A 92 -33.42 -4.84 8.69
CA LEU A 92 -34.36 -5.95 8.82
C LEU A 92 -33.66 -7.30 8.80
N TYR A 93 -32.82 -7.55 7.80
CA TYR A 93 -32.05 -8.78 7.70
C TYR A 93 -31.07 -8.91 8.85
N GLY A 94 -30.53 -7.80 9.38
CA GLY A 94 -29.65 -7.86 10.54
C GLY A 94 -30.36 -8.25 11.83
N VAL A 95 -31.54 -7.69 12.08
CA VAL A 95 -32.40 -8.10 13.19
C VAL A 95 -32.78 -9.58 13.07
N LEU A 96 -33.11 -10.05 11.87
CA LEU A 96 -33.44 -11.46 11.63
C LEU A 96 -32.22 -12.37 11.76
N ALA A 97 -31.05 -11.95 11.31
CA ALA A 97 -29.80 -12.71 11.46
C ALA A 97 -29.47 -12.97 12.93
N VAL A 98 -29.65 -11.96 13.79
CA VAL A 98 -29.40 -12.07 15.23
C VAL A 98 -30.46 -12.92 15.93
N ASN A 99 -31.74 -12.73 15.62
CA ASN A 99 -32.83 -13.41 16.32
C ASN A 99 -33.06 -14.85 15.85
N LEU A 100 -32.75 -15.15 14.59
CA LEU A 100 -32.88 -16.49 14.00
C LEU A 100 -31.56 -17.23 13.89
N GLU A 101 -30.44 -16.60 14.28
CA GLU A 101 -29.07 -17.13 14.18
C GLU A 101 -28.72 -17.60 12.75
N SER A 102 -29.26 -16.91 11.73
CA SER A 102 -29.16 -17.31 10.34
C SER A 102 -28.01 -16.59 9.62
N LYS A 103 -27.07 -17.38 9.10
CA LYS A 103 -25.96 -16.88 8.26
C LYS A 103 -26.43 -16.31 6.92
N GLY A 104 -27.53 -16.83 6.36
CA GLY A 104 -28.10 -16.31 5.13
C GLY A 104 -28.59 -14.87 5.27
N TYR A 105 -29.31 -14.57 6.36
CA TYR A 105 -29.75 -13.20 6.64
C TYR A 105 -28.59 -12.28 7.01
N ALA A 106 -27.55 -12.78 7.69
CA ALA A 106 -26.35 -11.99 7.94
C ALA A 106 -25.67 -11.58 6.62
N LEU A 107 -25.53 -12.51 5.66
CA LEU A 107 -24.97 -12.21 4.34
C LEU A 107 -25.82 -11.18 3.59
N LEU A 108 -27.15 -11.37 3.54
CA LEU A 108 -28.05 -10.42 2.89
C LEU A 108 -28.01 -9.03 3.54
N SER A 109 -27.88 -8.96 4.87
CA SER A 109 -27.73 -7.71 5.60
C SER A 109 -26.44 -6.98 5.23
N LEU A 110 -25.32 -7.70 5.13
CA LEU A 110 -24.03 -7.12 4.70
C LEU A 110 -24.10 -6.65 3.24
N ILE A 111 -24.66 -7.44 2.32
CA ILE A 111 -24.84 -7.03 0.92
C ILE A 111 -25.71 -5.78 0.85
N ALA A 112 -26.84 -5.77 1.56
CA ALA A 112 -27.73 -4.62 1.59
C ALA A 112 -27.05 -3.37 2.18
N LEU A 113 -26.18 -3.52 3.18
CA LEU A 113 -25.38 -2.42 3.71
C LEU A 113 -24.42 -1.86 2.64
N GLY A 114 -23.73 -2.73 1.90
CA GLY A 114 -22.86 -2.32 0.81
C GLY A 114 -23.61 -1.60 -0.31
N VAL A 115 -24.79 -2.11 -0.70
CA VAL A 115 -25.67 -1.47 -1.69
C VAL A 115 -26.18 -0.13 -1.18
N ALA A 116 -26.58 -0.04 0.09
CA ALA A 116 -27.04 1.21 0.69
C ALA A 116 -25.95 2.29 0.66
N TRP A 117 -24.71 1.92 1.02
CA TRP A 117 -23.58 2.84 0.95
C TRP A 117 -23.26 3.23 -0.50
N GLY A 118 -23.24 2.27 -1.43
CA GLY A 118 -23.03 2.54 -2.86
C GLY A 118 -24.04 3.53 -3.43
N ALA A 119 -25.33 3.30 -3.19
CA ALA A 119 -26.40 4.20 -3.62
C ALA A 119 -26.35 5.56 -2.92
N THR A 120 -25.88 5.62 -1.67
CA THR A 120 -25.63 6.90 -0.98
C THR A 120 -24.51 7.68 -1.67
N LEU A 121 -23.46 6.99 -2.15
CA LEU A 121 -22.40 7.63 -2.95
C LEU A 121 -22.90 8.06 -4.32
N ASP A 122 -23.82 7.32 -4.95
CA ASP A 122 -24.49 7.77 -6.19
C ASP A 122 -25.33 9.04 -5.95
N LEU A 123 -26.03 9.11 -4.82
CA LEU A 123 -26.86 10.25 -4.45
C LEU A 123 -26.06 11.54 -4.21
N ILE A 124 -24.93 11.46 -3.51
CA ILE A 124 -24.12 12.65 -3.18
C ILE A 124 -23.15 13.03 -4.30
N ASP A 125 -22.98 12.16 -5.30
CA ASP A 125 -22.06 12.28 -6.43
C ASP A 125 -20.69 12.89 -6.07
N PRO A 126 -19.83 12.15 -5.34
CA PRO A 126 -18.54 12.67 -4.90
C PRO A 126 -17.53 12.80 -6.07
N GLY A 127 -17.94 12.52 -7.31
CA GLY A 127 -17.09 12.48 -8.48
C GLY A 127 -15.87 11.59 -8.29
N GLN A 128 -14.68 12.17 -8.46
CA GLN A 128 -13.41 11.46 -8.36
C GLN A 128 -13.11 10.86 -6.98
N TRP A 129 -13.78 11.31 -5.92
CA TRP A 129 -13.58 10.83 -4.55
C TRP A 129 -14.37 9.55 -4.21
N ARG A 130 -15.11 8.99 -5.17
CA ARG A 130 -15.89 7.76 -4.97
C ARG A 130 -15.05 6.59 -4.46
N GLY A 131 -13.88 6.37 -5.07
CA GLY A 131 -12.96 5.28 -4.70
C GLY A 131 -12.52 5.34 -3.23
N PRO A 132 -11.94 6.46 -2.77
CA PRO A 132 -11.62 6.66 -1.35
C PRO A 132 -12.82 6.49 -0.42
N LEU A 133 -13.99 7.02 -0.78
CA LEU A 133 -15.19 6.93 0.08
C LEU A 133 -15.76 5.49 0.19
N LEU A 134 -15.48 4.62 -0.78
CA LEU A 134 -15.83 3.19 -0.68
C LEU A 134 -15.06 2.46 0.43
N THR A 135 -13.89 2.96 0.88
CA THR A 135 -13.15 2.33 1.98
C THR A 135 -13.92 2.43 3.31
N VAL A 136 -14.87 3.36 3.43
CA VAL A 136 -15.75 3.47 4.60
C VAL A 136 -16.57 2.19 4.81
N ALA A 137 -17.05 1.57 3.74
CA ALA A 137 -17.76 0.29 3.83
C ALA A 137 -16.85 -0.82 4.38
N ALA A 138 -15.60 -0.88 3.93
CA ALA A 138 -14.62 -1.83 4.45
C ALA A 138 -14.32 -1.59 5.94
N GLY A 139 -14.25 -0.32 6.37
CA GLY A 139 -14.15 0.06 7.78
C GLY A 139 -15.37 -0.35 8.62
N ALA A 140 -16.58 -0.18 8.08
CA ALA A 140 -17.81 -0.63 8.73
C ALA A 140 -17.82 -2.16 8.91
N TYR A 141 -17.43 -2.92 7.89
CA TYR A 141 -17.27 -4.37 8.00
C TYR A 141 -16.19 -4.78 8.99
N PHE A 142 -15.08 -4.02 9.08
CA PHE A 142 -14.04 -4.26 10.08
C PHE A 142 -14.57 -4.11 11.51
N VAL A 143 -15.35 -3.06 11.78
CA VAL A 143 -16.00 -2.84 13.08
C VAL A 143 -17.00 -3.96 13.38
N ILE A 144 -17.84 -4.34 12.41
CA ILE A 144 -18.79 -5.45 12.56
C ILE A 144 -18.08 -6.77 12.86
N ALA A 145 -16.96 -7.05 12.18
CA ALA A 145 -16.22 -8.29 12.33
C ALA A 145 -15.49 -8.38 13.68
N HIS A 146 -14.83 -7.30 14.11
CA HIS A 146 -13.83 -7.36 15.19
C HIS A 146 -14.11 -6.49 16.42
N ARG A 147 -15.13 -5.62 16.38
CA ARG A 147 -15.51 -4.76 17.51
C ARG A 147 -16.90 -5.08 18.07
N SER A 148 -17.54 -6.13 17.55
CA SER A 148 -18.87 -6.56 17.97
C SER A 148 -18.89 -7.56 19.13
N GLU A 149 -17.73 -7.93 19.70
CA GLU A 149 -17.60 -8.95 20.75
C GLU A 149 -18.49 -8.67 21.98
N ARG A 150 -18.76 -7.39 22.28
CA ARG A 150 -19.68 -6.97 23.35
C ARG A 150 -21.10 -7.52 23.17
N TYR A 151 -21.49 -7.85 21.94
CA TYR A 151 -22.80 -8.37 21.57
C TYR A 151 -22.67 -9.78 21.00
N ALA A 152 -22.51 -10.78 21.88
CA ALA A 152 -22.19 -12.17 21.51
C ALA A 152 -23.05 -12.75 20.37
N ARG A 153 -24.38 -12.53 20.38
CA ARG A 153 -25.28 -13.02 19.31
C ARG A 153 -25.01 -12.35 17.97
N PHE A 154 -24.79 -11.04 17.97
CA PHE A 154 -24.46 -10.28 16.75
C PHE A 154 -23.10 -10.71 16.21
N HIS A 155 -22.10 -10.80 17.09
CA HIS A 155 -20.77 -11.28 16.70
C HIS A 155 -20.84 -12.68 16.08
N ALA A 156 -21.52 -13.62 16.74
CA ALA A 156 -21.68 -14.99 16.25
C ALA A 156 -22.37 -15.05 14.88
N ALA A 157 -23.34 -14.18 14.60
CA ALA A 157 -24.02 -14.11 13.32
C ALA A 157 -23.12 -13.55 12.21
N PHE A 158 -22.41 -12.44 12.47
CA PHE A 158 -21.80 -11.63 11.43
C PHE A 158 -20.29 -11.82 11.22
N SER A 159 -19.52 -12.11 12.27
CA SER A 159 -18.07 -11.86 12.27
C SER A 159 -17.32 -12.48 11.09
N ARG A 160 -17.53 -13.78 10.85
CA ARG A 160 -16.88 -14.52 9.75
C ARG A 160 -17.26 -14.01 8.35
N LEU A 161 -18.50 -13.55 8.15
CA LEU A 161 -18.94 -13.04 6.86
C LEU A 161 -18.46 -11.60 6.64
N ALA A 162 -18.47 -10.81 7.70
CA ALA A 162 -17.96 -9.45 7.68
C ALA A 162 -16.45 -9.43 7.41
N ASP A 163 -15.68 -10.42 7.90
CA ASP A 163 -14.24 -10.56 7.59
C ASP A 163 -13.97 -10.65 6.08
N TRP A 164 -14.70 -11.51 5.36
CA TRP A 164 -14.63 -11.56 3.89
C TRP A 164 -15.06 -10.25 3.24
N ALA A 165 -16.11 -9.62 3.77
CA ALA A 165 -16.64 -8.37 3.23
C ALA A 165 -15.64 -7.21 3.34
N ILE A 166 -14.76 -7.19 4.34
CA ILE A 166 -13.66 -6.20 4.44
C ILE A 166 -12.81 -6.22 3.18
N HIS A 167 -12.36 -7.41 2.77
CA HIS A 167 -11.47 -7.58 1.62
C HIS A 167 -12.16 -7.24 0.30
N ILE A 168 -13.40 -7.69 0.12
CA ILE A 168 -14.18 -7.39 -1.08
C ILE A 168 -14.43 -5.88 -1.19
N ALA A 169 -14.79 -5.21 -0.11
CA ALA A 169 -15.03 -3.77 -0.11
C ALA A 169 -13.75 -2.96 -0.33
N ALA A 170 -12.62 -3.35 0.31
CA ALA A 170 -11.33 -2.73 0.08
C ALA A 170 -10.86 -2.90 -1.38
N PHE A 171 -11.04 -4.10 -1.94
CA PHE A 171 -10.75 -4.35 -3.35
C PHE A 171 -11.64 -3.50 -4.26
N GLY A 172 -12.94 -3.39 -3.97
CA GLY A 172 -13.87 -2.54 -4.70
C GLY A 172 -13.48 -1.06 -4.67
N ALA A 173 -13.02 -0.55 -3.52
CA ALA A 173 -12.52 0.82 -3.38
C ALA A 173 -11.27 1.07 -4.25
N VAL A 174 -10.32 0.13 -4.24
CA VAL A 174 -9.10 0.20 -5.05
C VAL A 174 -9.42 0.11 -6.54
N ALA A 175 -10.28 -0.83 -6.94
CA ALA A 175 -10.70 -0.99 -8.33
C ALA A 175 -11.42 0.25 -8.86
N ALA A 176 -12.36 0.82 -8.09
CA ALA A 176 -13.03 2.07 -8.44
C ALA A 176 -12.04 3.23 -8.59
N SER A 177 -11.06 3.32 -7.70
CA SER A 177 -10.01 4.34 -7.77
C SER A 177 -9.12 4.17 -8.98
N ALA A 178 -8.73 2.94 -9.32
CA ALA A 178 -7.91 2.65 -10.49
C ALA A 178 -8.65 2.98 -11.80
N VAL A 179 -9.92 2.61 -11.92
CA VAL A 179 -10.76 2.95 -13.08
C VAL A 179 -10.91 4.46 -13.24
N LEU A 180 -11.10 5.19 -12.14
CA LEU A 180 -11.15 6.66 -12.16
C LEU A 180 -9.80 7.26 -12.53
N ALA A 181 -8.70 6.80 -11.90
CA ALA A 181 -7.36 7.34 -12.12
C ALA A 181 -6.88 7.20 -13.57
N VAL A 182 -7.26 6.12 -14.28
CA VAL A 182 -6.96 5.93 -15.71
C VAL A 182 -7.61 7.01 -16.59
N ASN A 183 -8.76 7.54 -16.16
CA ASN A 183 -9.52 8.53 -16.91
C ASN A 183 -9.24 9.98 -16.47
N LEU A 184 -8.47 10.17 -15.39
CA LEU A 184 -8.14 11.49 -14.85
C LEU A 184 -6.74 11.92 -15.31
N PRO A 185 -6.57 13.14 -15.84
CA PRO A 185 -5.27 13.63 -16.26
C PRO A 185 -4.39 13.98 -15.05
N GLY A 186 -3.11 13.58 -15.11
CA GLY A 186 -2.05 14.09 -14.23
C GLY A 186 -2.35 14.01 -12.73
N ARG A 187 -2.34 15.16 -12.06
CA ARG A 187 -2.34 15.30 -10.59
C ARG A 187 -3.60 14.76 -9.91
N ASP A 188 -4.76 14.88 -10.54
CA ASP A 188 -6.04 14.51 -9.93
C ASP A 188 -6.17 12.99 -9.77
N GLY A 189 -5.72 12.21 -10.78
CA GLY A 189 -5.64 10.76 -10.68
C GLY A 189 -4.73 10.31 -9.53
N TRP A 190 -3.60 10.98 -9.32
CA TRP A 190 -2.68 10.70 -8.22
C TRP A 190 -3.25 11.06 -6.85
N GLN A 191 -4.05 12.13 -6.72
CA GLN A 191 -4.73 12.47 -5.47
C GLN A 191 -5.71 11.38 -5.03
N VAL A 192 -6.50 10.86 -5.95
CA VAL A 192 -7.44 9.77 -5.69
C VAL A 192 -6.69 8.49 -5.31
N ALA A 193 -5.64 8.14 -6.06
CA ALA A 193 -4.82 6.97 -5.76
C ALA A 193 -4.13 7.07 -4.38
N ALA A 194 -3.61 8.25 -4.03
CA ALA A 194 -2.99 8.52 -2.73
C ALA A 194 -3.99 8.35 -1.59
N ALA A 195 -5.17 8.96 -1.71
CA ALA A 195 -6.20 8.91 -0.67
C ALA A 195 -6.71 7.48 -0.44
N THR A 196 -7.04 6.75 -1.51
CA THR A 196 -7.49 5.35 -1.38
C THR A 196 -6.40 4.47 -0.79
N SER A 197 -5.16 4.60 -1.27
CA SER A 197 -4.05 3.80 -0.76
C SER A 197 -3.78 4.09 0.71
N ALA A 198 -3.79 5.35 1.13
CA ALA A 198 -3.62 5.72 2.53
C ALA A 198 -4.74 5.16 3.43
N LEU A 199 -6.00 5.27 3.00
CA LEU A 199 -7.14 4.73 3.76
C LEU A 199 -7.10 3.19 3.85
N VAL A 200 -6.70 2.51 2.77
CA VAL A 200 -6.49 1.06 2.75
C VAL A 200 -5.33 0.67 3.66
N THR A 201 -4.22 1.41 3.67
CA THR A 201 -3.12 1.21 4.61
C THR A 201 -3.61 1.32 6.05
N ILE A 202 -4.33 2.38 6.42
CA ILE A 202 -4.85 2.56 7.77
C ILE A 202 -5.76 1.39 8.17
N LEU A 203 -6.68 0.99 7.29
CA LEU A 203 -7.58 -0.14 7.51
C LEU A 203 -6.81 -1.45 7.73
N TYR A 204 -5.82 -1.74 6.89
CA TYR A 204 -5.06 -2.99 6.98
C TYR A 204 -4.02 -2.99 8.10
N VAL A 205 -3.51 -1.84 8.54
CA VAL A 205 -2.77 -1.73 9.80
C VAL A 205 -3.69 -2.09 10.97
N ALA A 206 -4.88 -1.49 11.04
CA ALA A 206 -5.85 -1.81 12.09
C ALA A 206 -6.25 -3.30 12.06
N TYR A 207 -6.48 -3.85 10.86
CA TYR A 207 -6.76 -5.27 10.65
C TYR A 207 -5.61 -6.18 11.11
N ALA A 208 -4.39 -5.89 10.68
CA ALA A 208 -3.20 -6.67 11.04
C ALA A 208 -3.01 -6.69 12.56
N LEU A 209 -3.14 -5.54 13.22
CA LEU A 209 -3.00 -5.42 14.67
C LEU A 209 -4.10 -6.15 15.43
N GLN A 210 -5.35 -6.06 14.97
CA GLN A 210 -6.50 -6.66 15.65
C GLN A 210 -6.54 -8.19 15.48
N VAL A 211 -6.30 -8.68 14.26
CA VAL A 211 -6.40 -10.11 13.90
C VAL A 211 -5.07 -10.83 14.08
N LYS A 212 -3.98 -10.08 14.31
CA LYS A 212 -2.60 -10.60 14.27
C LYS A 212 -2.29 -11.28 12.93
N SER A 213 -2.79 -10.70 11.83
CA SER A 213 -2.62 -11.23 10.47
C SER A 213 -1.37 -10.67 9.79
N ARG A 214 -0.42 -11.56 9.46
CA ARG A 214 0.79 -11.23 8.68
C ARG A 214 0.46 -10.80 7.25
N ALA A 215 -0.53 -11.44 6.63
CA ALA A 215 -0.99 -11.07 5.29
C ALA A 215 -1.58 -9.65 5.30
N GLY A 216 -2.33 -9.30 6.36
CA GLY A 216 -2.83 -7.94 6.53
C GLY A 216 -1.71 -6.91 6.64
N GLY A 217 -0.63 -7.22 7.37
CA GLY A 217 0.56 -6.37 7.46
C GLY A 217 1.26 -6.17 6.11
N ALA A 218 1.36 -7.23 5.29
CA ALA A 218 1.91 -7.14 3.95
C ALA A 218 1.09 -6.20 3.04
N VAL A 219 -0.24 -6.35 3.06
CA VAL A 219 -1.14 -5.48 2.30
C VAL A 219 -1.02 -4.03 2.75
N ALA A 220 -0.97 -3.78 4.06
CA ALA A 220 -0.77 -2.44 4.60
C ALA A 220 0.52 -1.78 4.09
N MET A 221 1.64 -2.51 4.10
CA MET A 221 2.92 -2.00 3.58
C MET A 221 2.88 -1.77 2.08
N LEU A 222 2.30 -2.68 1.30
CA LEU A 222 2.13 -2.49 -0.15
C LEU A 222 1.36 -1.20 -0.48
N PHE A 223 0.23 -0.98 0.19
CA PHE A 223 -0.54 0.25 -0.02
C PHE A 223 0.13 1.49 0.56
N LEU A 224 1.02 1.34 1.56
CA LEU A 224 1.85 2.46 2.03
C LEU A 224 2.82 2.90 0.92
N ALA A 225 3.43 1.94 0.22
CA ALA A 225 4.26 2.23 -0.95
C ALA A 225 3.45 2.95 -2.04
N ALA A 226 2.26 2.44 -2.36
CA ALA A 226 1.39 3.04 -3.36
C ALA A 226 0.97 4.48 -2.98
N ALA A 227 0.63 4.71 -1.71
CA ALA A 227 0.32 6.04 -1.19
C ALA A 227 1.53 6.98 -1.31
N TRP A 228 2.72 6.51 -0.92
CA TRP A 228 3.96 7.29 -0.99
C TRP A 228 4.31 7.71 -2.43
N VAL A 229 4.31 6.74 -3.36
CA VAL A 229 4.56 6.99 -4.79
C VAL A 229 3.54 7.97 -5.35
N SER A 230 2.25 7.81 -4.99
CA SER A 230 1.20 8.72 -5.44
C SER A 230 1.43 10.13 -4.92
N VAL A 231 1.80 10.30 -3.64
CA VAL A 231 2.13 11.62 -3.06
C VAL A 231 3.31 12.28 -3.78
N LEU A 232 4.38 11.53 -4.09
CA LEU A 232 5.51 12.09 -4.84
C LEU A 232 5.09 12.58 -6.24
N ASN A 233 4.19 11.87 -6.91
CA ASN A 233 3.64 12.30 -8.20
C ASN A 233 2.68 13.50 -8.08
N ILE A 234 1.98 13.66 -6.95
CA ILE A 234 1.17 14.87 -6.69
C ILE A 234 2.06 16.10 -6.52
N LEU A 235 3.21 15.93 -5.88
CA LEU A 235 4.16 17.01 -5.57
C LEU A 235 5.05 17.36 -6.77
N ASP A 236 5.13 16.49 -7.78
CA ASP A 236 5.91 16.67 -9.02
C ASP A 236 7.36 17.11 -8.76
N LEU A 237 8.04 16.41 -7.86
CA LEU A 237 9.37 16.77 -7.35
C LEU A 237 10.50 16.23 -8.24
N GLU A 238 10.27 16.10 -9.54
CA GLU A 238 11.35 15.76 -10.48
C GLU A 238 12.46 16.82 -10.42
N PRO A 239 13.74 16.42 -10.38
CA PRO A 239 14.29 15.06 -10.55
C PRO A 239 14.52 14.27 -9.25
N LEU A 240 14.06 14.78 -8.11
CA LEU A 240 14.38 14.25 -6.78
C LEU A 240 13.52 13.04 -6.39
N THR A 241 12.57 12.60 -7.23
CA THR A 241 11.63 11.51 -6.93
C THR A 241 12.32 10.24 -6.44
N GLY A 242 13.41 9.82 -7.10
CA GLY A 242 14.17 8.63 -6.69
C GLY A 242 14.80 8.75 -5.30
N LEU A 243 15.37 9.91 -4.98
CA LEU A 243 15.91 10.21 -3.66
C LEU A 243 14.80 10.22 -2.60
N LEU A 244 13.65 10.81 -2.92
CA LEU A 244 12.50 10.94 -2.02
C LEU A 244 11.71 9.64 -1.80
N LEU A 245 12.04 8.56 -2.51
CA LEU A 245 11.59 7.20 -2.20
C LEU A 245 12.38 6.55 -1.06
N THR A 246 13.60 7.02 -0.77
CA THR A 246 14.46 6.42 0.26
C THR A 246 13.91 6.50 1.69
N PRO A 247 13.13 7.52 2.12
CA PRO A 247 12.49 7.50 3.44
C PRO A 247 11.52 6.33 3.63
N LEU A 248 10.91 5.81 2.56
CA LEU A 248 10.04 4.64 2.64
C LEU A 248 10.83 3.37 3.03
N ILE A 249 12.09 3.25 2.57
CA ILE A 249 13.00 2.17 2.99
C ILE A 249 13.24 2.26 4.50
N ALA A 250 13.48 3.46 5.04
CA ALA A 250 13.64 3.69 6.47
C ALA A 250 12.40 3.28 7.27
N VAL A 251 11.20 3.61 6.77
CA VAL A 251 9.93 3.19 7.39
C VAL A 251 9.81 1.66 7.42
N TYR A 252 10.20 0.96 6.35
CA TYR A 252 10.18 -0.50 6.35
C TYR A 252 11.23 -1.11 7.28
N ILE A 253 12.45 -0.57 7.34
CA ILE A 253 13.46 -0.98 8.32
C ILE A 253 12.91 -0.83 9.74
N LEU A 254 12.30 0.32 10.04
CA LEU A 254 11.72 0.61 11.35
C LEU A 254 10.59 -0.36 11.71
N ALA A 255 9.65 -0.58 10.78
CA ALA A 255 8.50 -1.47 10.96
C ALA A 255 8.90 -2.94 11.13
N THR A 256 10.03 -3.34 10.52
CA THR A 256 10.54 -4.72 10.53
C THR A 256 11.36 -4.98 11.80
N TYR A 257 12.30 -4.10 12.14
CA TYR A 257 13.34 -4.40 13.14
C TYR A 257 13.32 -3.55 14.41
N TRP A 258 12.64 -2.39 14.42
CA TRP A 258 12.64 -1.50 15.60
C TRP A 258 11.40 -1.66 16.49
N THR A 259 10.28 -2.04 15.90
CA THR A 259 9.01 -2.37 16.56
C THR A 259 8.97 -3.61 17.49
N PRO A 260 9.99 -4.48 17.63
CA PRO A 260 9.98 -5.57 18.61
C PRO A 260 9.86 -5.17 20.08
N ARG A 261 10.01 -3.87 20.43
CA ARG A 261 9.62 -3.39 21.79
C ARG A 261 8.12 -3.44 22.05
N ILE A 262 7.29 -3.63 21.01
CA ILE A 262 5.87 -3.95 21.09
C ILE A 262 5.68 -5.31 20.39
N ALA A 263 5.90 -6.41 21.13
CA ALA A 263 6.05 -7.78 20.60
C ALA A 263 4.99 -8.23 19.59
N ALA A 264 3.76 -7.69 19.65
CA ALA A 264 2.69 -8.02 18.73
C ALA A 264 2.83 -7.38 17.33
N VAL A 265 3.50 -6.24 17.20
CA VAL A 265 3.60 -5.48 15.95
C VAL A 265 4.73 -6.03 15.07
N GLY A 266 5.92 -6.24 15.63
CA GLY A 266 7.07 -6.74 14.87
C GLY A 266 6.79 -8.07 14.15
N LEU A 267 6.13 -9.03 14.80
CA LEU A 267 5.82 -10.34 14.22
C LEU A 267 4.90 -10.30 12.98
N LEU A 268 4.18 -9.20 12.77
CA LEU A 268 3.22 -9.04 11.66
C LEU A 268 3.91 -8.56 10.38
N PHE A 269 4.96 -7.75 10.53
CA PHE A 269 5.62 -7.08 9.41
C PHE A 269 6.95 -7.74 9.03
N VAL A 270 7.62 -8.45 9.95
CA VAL A 270 8.97 -9.01 9.76
C VAL A 270 9.13 -9.82 8.46
N ARG A 271 8.22 -10.77 8.17
CA ARG A 271 8.37 -11.65 7.00
C ARG A 271 8.31 -10.93 5.65
N TRP A 272 7.61 -9.80 5.59
CA TRP A 272 7.36 -9.08 4.34
C TRP A 272 8.15 -7.78 4.24
N GLY A 273 8.73 -7.32 5.35
CA GLY A 273 9.53 -6.11 5.40
C GLY A 273 10.80 -6.19 4.56
N GLU A 274 11.55 -7.29 4.67
CA GLU A 274 12.79 -7.52 3.90
C GLU A 274 12.59 -7.42 2.38
N PRO A 275 11.69 -8.20 1.74
CA PRO A 275 11.43 -8.04 0.31
C PRO A 275 11.05 -6.61 -0.09
N LEU A 276 10.28 -5.90 0.74
CA LEU A 276 9.85 -4.53 0.46
C LEU A 276 10.97 -3.50 0.62
N ILE A 277 11.91 -3.70 1.56
CA ILE A 277 13.14 -2.89 1.67
C ILE A 277 13.92 -2.97 0.35
N HIS A 278 14.16 -4.19 -0.16
CA HIS A 278 14.89 -4.39 -1.40
C HIS A 278 14.13 -3.86 -2.62
N LEU A 279 12.84 -4.15 -2.74
CA LEU A 279 12.01 -3.69 -3.86
C LEU A 279 11.95 -2.15 -3.91
N THR A 280 11.81 -1.50 -2.75
CA THR A 280 11.77 -0.04 -2.65
C THR A 280 13.12 0.58 -2.99
N THR A 281 14.21 -0.08 -2.61
CA THR A 281 15.57 0.33 -3.00
C THR A 281 15.76 0.26 -4.51
N LEU A 282 15.34 -0.85 -5.14
CA LEU A 282 15.38 -1.00 -6.60
C LEU A 282 14.52 0.06 -7.29
N LEU A 283 13.33 0.36 -6.75
CA LEU A 283 12.47 1.41 -7.27
C LEU A 283 13.12 2.80 -7.14
N ALA A 284 13.69 3.13 -5.98
CA ALA A 284 14.37 4.39 -5.72
C ALA A 284 15.58 4.59 -6.66
N LEU A 285 16.40 3.56 -6.83
CA LEU A 285 17.56 3.57 -7.72
C LEU A 285 17.14 3.61 -9.20
N GLY A 286 16.14 2.83 -9.60
CA GLY A 286 15.60 2.82 -10.96
C GLY A 286 15.05 4.20 -11.35
N TRP A 287 14.32 4.86 -10.44
CA TRP A 287 13.81 6.21 -10.67
C TRP A 287 14.93 7.25 -10.67
N THR A 288 15.93 7.12 -9.80
CA THR A 288 17.13 7.97 -9.80
C THR A 288 17.86 7.87 -11.14
N ALA A 289 18.07 6.65 -11.65
CA ALA A 289 18.73 6.42 -12.94
C ALA A 289 17.93 7.02 -14.10
N TYR A 290 16.60 6.88 -14.09
CA TYR A 290 15.72 7.50 -15.07
C TYR A 290 15.82 9.04 -15.03
N SER A 291 15.81 9.63 -13.83
CA SER A 291 15.89 11.09 -13.63
C SER A 291 17.26 11.62 -14.06
N ALA A 292 18.34 10.95 -13.63
CA ALA A 292 19.71 11.29 -14.01
C ALA A 292 19.89 11.23 -15.52
N ARG A 293 19.37 10.18 -16.20
CA ARG A 293 19.42 10.06 -17.66
C ARG A 293 18.76 11.24 -18.38
N ARG A 294 17.62 11.73 -17.88
CA ARG A 294 16.92 12.89 -18.48
C ARG A 294 17.71 14.19 -18.32
N ILE A 295 18.48 14.32 -17.24
CA ILE A 295 19.31 15.52 -16.99
C ILE A 295 20.64 15.44 -17.73
N PHE A 296 21.17 14.23 -17.94
CA PHE A 296 22.54 13.99 -18.38
C PHE A 296 22.90 14.74 -19.68
N ASP A 297 21.96 14.85 -20.62
CA ASP A 297 22.17 15.51 -21.92
C ASP A 297 22.35 17.04 -21.80
N GLY A 298 21.89 17.65 -20.70
CA GLY A 298 22.02 19.09 -20.45
C GLY A 298 23.02 19.45 -19.35
N PHE A 299 22.99 18.71 -18.23
CA PHE A 299 23.76 19.01 -17.03
C PHE A 299 24.36 17.72 -16.43
N PRO A 300 25.39 17.13 -17.05
CA PRO A 300 25.94 15.84 -16.63
C PRO A 300 26.43 15.84 -15.18
N GLU A 301 26.98 16.95 -14.69
CA GLU A 301 27.43 17.11 -13.30
C GLU A 301 26.28 16.97 -12.30
N GLN A 302 25.11 17.57 -12.59
CA GLN A 302 23.93 17.47 -11.73
C GLN A 302 23.37 16.04 -11.72
N ALA A 303 23.40 15.35 -12.86
CA ALA A 303 22.99 13.95 -12.94
C ALA A 303 23.87 13.05 -12.07
N TRP A 304 25.19 13.29 -12.08
CA TRP A 304 26.14 12.60 -11.21
C TRP A 304 25.92 12.91 -9.73
N MET A 305 25.70 14.18 -9.35
CA MET A 305 25.42 14.56 -7.97
C MET A 305 24.11 13.95 -7.45
N LEU A 306 23.06 13.89 -8.27
CA LEU A 306 21.80 13.23 -7.92
C LEU A 306 22.00 11.74 -7.63
N ALA A 307 22.72 11.03 -8.51
CA ALA A 307 23.04 9.63 -8.32
C ALA A 307 23.87 9.41 -7.04
N ALA A 308 24.87 10.28 -6.80
CA ALA A 308 25.69 10.23 -5.60
C ALA A 308 24.85 10.39 -4.32
N ALA A 309 23.94 11.37 -4.28
CA ALA A 309 23.07 11.61 -3.14
C ALA A 309 22.15 10.41 -2.85
N SER A 310 21.48 9.87 -3.87
CA SER A 310 20.61 8.69 -3.70
C SER A 310 21.39 7.47 -3.19
N LEU A 311 22.54 7.18 -3.79
CA LEU A 311 23.38 6.05 -3.39
C LEU A 311 23.96 6.22 -1.98
N ALA A 312 24.32 7.43 -1.57
CA ALA A 312 24.79 7.72 -0.22
C ALA A 312 23.69 7.46 0.82
N VAL A 313 22.45 7.89 0.55
CA VAL A 313 21.32 7.60 1.45
C VAL A 313 21.02 6.10 1.49
N VAL A 314 21.05 5.40 0.35
CA VAL A 314 20.89 3.94 0.31
C VAL A 314 22.00 3.25 1.10
N ALA A 315 23.26 3.70 1.00
CA ALA A 315 24.37 3.16 1.78
C ALA A 315 24.14 3.29 3.28
N LEU A 316 23.69 4.46 3.75
CA LEU A 316 23.36 4.70 5.15
C LEU A 316 22.20 3.80 5.63
N LEU A 317 21.16 3.65 4.81
CA LEU A 317 20.00 2.83 5.14
C LEU A 317 20.33 1.33 5.16
N TYR A 318 21.16 0.85 4.23
CA TYR A 318 21.63 -0.53 4.24
C TYR A 318 22.61 -0.80 5.39
N ALA A 319 23.42 0.19 5.78
CA ALA A 319 24.24 0.08 6.97
C ALA A 319 23.37 -0.04 8.24
N TRP A 320 22.32 0.77 8.33
CA TRP A 320 21.36 0.68 9.42
C TRP A 320 20.62 -0.67 9.41
N TYR A 321 20.14 -1.11 8.25
CA TYR A 321 19.55 -2.43 8.06
C TYR A 321 20.48 -3.54 8.54
N ALA A 322 21.74 -3.55 8.08
CA ALA A 322 22.73 -4.56 8.47
C ALA A 322 22.95 -4.60 9.98
N THR A 323 23.02 -3.43 10.64
CA THR A 323 23.18 -3.39 12.10
C THR A 323 21.99 -3.96 12.86
N LEU A 324 20.78 -3.89 12.29
CA LEU A 324 19.56 -4.38 12.92
C LEU A 324 19.26 -5.84 12.59
N SER A 325 19.51 -6.27 11.35
CA SER A 325 19.26 -7.65 10.89
C SER A 325 20.41 -8.60 11.23
N ALA A 326 21.61 -8.07 11.49
CA ALA A 326 22.85 -8.84 11.59
C ALA A 326 23.16 -9.68 10.33
N GLU A 327 22.59 -9.30 9.18
CA GLU A 327 22.79 -9.98 7.90
C GLU A 327 23.99 -9.38 7.14
N PRO A 328 25.02 -10.20 6.78
CA PRO A 328 26.24 -9.71 6.13
C PRO A 328 25.98 -9.13 4.74
N TYR A 329 24.98 -9.65 4.01
CA TYR A 329 24.60 -9.13 2.71
C TYR A 329 24.11 -7.68 2.76
N GLY A 330 23.50 -7.27 3.89
CA GLY A 330 23.09 -5.90 4.10
C GLY A 330 24.28 -4.95 4.16
N GLY A 331 25.33 -5.33 4.88
CA GLY A 331 26.53 -4.50 5.01
C GLY A 331 27.37 -4.49 3.73
N LEU A 332 27.45 -5.60 2.99
CA LEU A 332 28.06 -5.62 1.66
C LEU A 332 27.35 -4.66 0.70
N ALA A 333 26.01 -4.68 0.65
CA ALA A 333 25.22 -3.76 -0.16
C ALA A 333 25.44 -2.29 0.25
N ALA A 334 25.59 -2.02 1.55
CA ALA A 334 25.92 -0.69 2.05
C ALA A 334 27.28 -0.20 1.52
N MET A 335 28.30 -1.07 1.56
CA MET A 335 29.64 -0.74 1.06
C MET A 335 29.64 -0.52 -0.44
N VAL A 336 28.99 -1.39 -1.22
CA VAL A 336 28.87 -1.21 -2.67
C VAL A 336 28.17 0.11 -3.01
N ALA A 337 27.06 0.42 -2.34
CA ALA A 337 26.36 1.68 -2.53
C ALA A 337 27.24 2.90 -2.16
N LEU A 338 28.05 2.81 -1.10
CA LEU A 338 28.99 3.87 -0.71
C LEU A 338 30.08 4.08 -1.78
N GLY A 339 30.68 3.01 -2.29
CA GLY A 339 31.68 3.10 -3.35
C GLY A 339 31.11 3.70 -4.63
N LEU A 340 29.90 3.31 -5.03
CA LEU A 340 29.19 3.90 -6.17
C LEU A 340 28.82 5.36 -5.91
N ALA A 341 28.41 5.72 -4.69
CA ALA A 341 28.10 7.10 -4.34
C ALA A 341 29.33 8.01 -4.49
N CYS A 342 30.49 7.57 -3.98
CA CYS A 342 31.75 8.29 -4.14
C CYS A 342 32.19 8.35 -5.62
N PHE A 343 31.95 7.30 -6.40
CA PHE A 343 32.27 7.30 -7.82
C PHE A 343 31.45 8.36 -8.56
N CYS A 344 30.14 8.41 -8.30
CA CYS A 344 29.25 9.41 -8.86
C CYS A 344 29.65 10.82 -8.38
N LEU A 345 29.98 11.00 -7.10
CA LEU A 345 30.38 12.30 -6.55
C LEU A 345 31.61 12.85 -7.26
N VAL A 346 32.67 12.05 -7.40
CA VAL A 346 33.92 12.46 -8.07
C VAL A 346 33.69 12.82 -9.54
N ASN A 347 32.76 12.14 -10.22
CA ASN A 347 32.37 12.46 -11.60
C ASN A 347 31.54 13.73 -11.71
N GLY A 348 30.73 14.04 -10.70
CA GLY A 348 29.91 15.25 -10.64
C GLY A 348 30.66 16.51 -10.26
N THR A 349 31.95 16.41 -9.95
CA THR A 349 32.80 17.51 -9.50
C THR A 349 33.91 17.82 -10.50
N GLU A 350 34.30 19.09 -10.59
CA GLU A 350 35.40 19.60 -11.44
C GLU A 350 36.81 19.30 -10.87
N ILE A 351 37.06 18.06 -10.44
CA ILE A 351 38.35 17.65 -9.84
C ILE A 351 39.28 16.98 -10.86
N TRP A 352 38.96 17.06 -12.14
CA TRP A 352 39.83 16.55 -13.20
C TRP A 352 41.19 17.28 -13.17
N PRO A 353 42.34 16.59 -13.27
CA PRO A 353 42.60 15.15 -13.50
C PRO A 353 42.68 14.26 -12.23
N TRP A 354 42.50 14.82 -11.04
CA TRP A 354 42.78 14.16 -9.75
C TRP A 354 41.72 13.15 -9.28
N ARG A 355 40.82 12.72 -10.17
CA ARG A 355 39.70 11.83 -9.83
C ARG A 355 40.15 10.50 -9.21
N GLY A 356 41.22 9.90 -9.73
CA GLY A 356 41.75 8.65 -9.18
C GLY A 356 42.26 8.80 -7.75
N LEU A 357 43.00 9.88 -7.47
CA LEU A 357 43.45 10.21 -6.11
C LEU A 357 42.25 10.51 -5.19
N ALA A 358 41.28 11.28 -5.66
CA ALA A 358 40.07 11.63 -4.91
C ALA A 358 39.20 10.41 -4.54
N PHE A 359 39.34 9.28 -5.23
CA PHE A 359 38.62 8.04 -4.95
C PHE A 359 39.32 7.15 -3.89
N THR A 360 40.61 7.37 -3.61
CA THR A 360 41.39 6.58 -2.64
C THR A 360 40.85 6.58 -1.19
N PRO A 361 40.13 7.61 -0.69
CA PRO A 361 39.51 7.55 0.64
C PRO A 361 38.50 6.40 0.81
N VAL A 362 37.82 5.97 -0.27
CA VAL A 362 36.90 4.82 -0.23
C VAL A 362 37.67 3.53 0.04
N MET A 363 38.79 3.33 -0.67
CA MET A 363 39.66 2.19 -0.46
C MET A 363 40.22 2.18 0.98
N ALA A 364 40.66 3.34 1.48
CA ALA A 364 41.14 3.47 2.86
C ALA A 364 40.05 3.11 3.89
N PHE A 365 38.80 3.53 3.64
CA PHE A 365 37.66 3.15 4.47
C PHE A 365 37.40 1.65 4.44
N TYR A 366 37.48 0.99 3.27
CA TYR A 366 37.33 -0.46 3.16
C TYR A 366 38.42 -1.23 3.92
N VAL A 367 39.68 -0.82 3.81
CA VAL A 367 40.79 -1.38 4.58
C VAL A 367 40.54 -1.22 6.09
N LEU A 368 40.10 -0.04 6.53
CA LEU A 368 39.78 0.22 7.93
C LEU A 368 38.64 -0.66 8.45
N VAL A 369 37.59 -0.87 7.67
CA VAL A 369 36.46 -1.75 8.06
C VAL A 369 36.90 -3.21 8.10
N ALA A 370 37.70 -3.64 7.12
CA ALA A 370 38.26 -5.00 7.08
C ALA A 370 39.15 -5.32 8.29
N SER A 371 39.84 -4.31 8.84
CA SER A 371 40.70 -4.44 10.01
C SER A 371 39.97 -4.32 11.37
N ARG A 372 38.65 -4.11 11.38
CA ARG A 372 37.87 -4.02 12.64
C ARG A 372 37.65 -5.40 13.27
N ARG A 373 37.11 -5.38 14.49
CA ARG A 373 36.69 -6.58 15.23
C ARG A 373 35.79 -7.48 14.38
N PRO A 374 35.82 -8.81 14.58
CA PRO A 374 35.07 -9.78 13.77
C PRO A 374 33.62 -9.37 13.50
N GLY A 375 32.87 -8.94 14.51
CA GLY A 375 31.47 -8.54 14.33
C GLY A 375 31.22 -7.37 13.36
N ILE A 376 32.14 -6.41 13.22
CA ILE A 376 32.01 -5.31 12.23
C ILE A 376 32.51 -5.78 10.86
N ARG A 377 33.63 -6.51 10.85
CA ARG A 377 34.24 -7.05 9.64
C ARG A 377 33.27 -8.01 8.94
N ASP A 378 32.74 -8.98 9.66
CA ASP A 378 31.86 -10.01 9.11
C ASP A 378 30.53 -9.40 8.62
N LEU A 379 30.10 -8.27 9.20
CA LEU A 379 28.88 -7.58 8.81
C LEU A 379 29.05 -6.72 7.55
N PHE A 380 30.13 -5.95 7.43
CA PHE A 380 30.31 -4.94 6.37
C PHE A 380 31.36 -5.32 5.32
N ALA A 381 32.26 -6.23 5.65
CA ALA A 381 33.38 -6.62 4.84
C ALA A 381 33.48 -8.16 4.81
N SER A 382 32.36 -8.81 4.48
CA SER A 382 32.32 -10.25 4.23
C SER A 382 33.23 -10.65 3.05
N GLU A 383 33.42 -9.73 2.10
CA GLU A 383 34.32 -9.86 0.95
C GLU A 383 35.24 -8.64 0.84
N PRO A 384 36.18 -8.46 1.79
CA PRO A 384 37.00 -7.24 1.88
C PRO A 384 37.91 -7.07 0.67
N GLU A 385 38.45 -8.18 0.16
CA GLU A 385 39.38 -8.19 -0.98
C GLU A 385 38.72 -7.71 -2.27
N VAL A 386 37.46 -8.09 -2.50
CA VAL A 386 36.69 -7.66 -3.68
C VAL A 386 36.44 -6.15 -3.61
N LEU A 387 36.04 -5.65 -2.44
CA LEU A 387 35.79 -4.21 -2.23
C LEU A 387 37.07 -3.38 -2.39
N ILE A 388 38.17 -3.78 -1.74
CA ILE A 388 39.46 -3.09 -1.79
C ILE A 388 40.02 -3.11 -3.21
N THR A 389 40.01 -4.27 -3.86
CA THR A 389 40.53 -4.42 -5.24
C THR A 389 39.68 -3.69 -6.25
N GLY A 390 38.35 -3.72 -6.10
CA GLY A 390 37.45 -2.92 -6.93
C GLY A 390 37.73 -1.43 -6.79
N ALA A 391 37.92 -0.93 -5.56
CA ALA A 391 38.21 0.48 -5.33
C ALA A 391 39.58 0.90 -5.89
N ALA A 392 40.60 0.07 -5.70
CA ALA A 392 41.93 0.27 -6.28
C ALA A 392 41.88 0.31 -7.81
N THR A 393 41.12 -0.60 -8.43
CA THR A 393 40.98 -0.68 -9.89
C THR A 393 40.33 0.58 -10.46
N VAL A 394 39.28 1.09 -9.81
CA VAL A 394 38.62 2.34 -10.22
C VAL A 394 39.56 3.54 -10.08
N ALA A 395 40.28 3.65 -8.96
CA ALA A 395 41.24 4.73 -8.72
C ALA A 395 42.40 4.71 -9.74
N ALA A 396 42.95 3.53 -10.02
CA ALA A 396 44.01 3.34 -11.01
C ALA A 396 43.52 3.65 -12.43
N GLY A 397 42.33 3.16 -12.79
CA GLY A 397 41.71 3.38 -14.11
C GLY A 397 41.50 4.87 -14.40
N TRP A 398 40.95 5.63 -13.45
CA TRP A 398 40.80 7.09 -13.59
C TRP A 398 42.13 7.81 -13.78
N SER A 399 43.15 7.38 -13.06
CA SER A 399 44.46 8.01 -13.11
C SER A 399 45.14 7.77 -14.46
N LEU A 400 45.15 6.51 -14.92
CA LEU A 400 45.67 6.15 -16.24
C LEU A 400 44.94 6.88 -17.37
N TYR A 401 43.60 6.96 -17.29
CA TYR A 401 42.79 7.70 -18.25
C TYR A 401 43.16 9.20 -18.27
N ALA A 402 43.39 9.80 -17.11
CA ALA A 402 43.84 11.18 -17.01
C ALA A 402 45.20 11.41 -17.67
N THR A 403 46.18 10.55 -17.41
CA THR A 403 47.49 10.65 -18.08
C THR A 403 47.37 10.45 -19.58
N ALA A 404 46.51 9.54 -20.06
CA ALA A 404 46.32 9.27 -21.49
C ALA A 404 45.63 10.41 -22.27
N THR A 405 44.84 11.25 -21.58
CA THR A 405 44.02 12.30 -22.22
C THR A 405 44.57 13.70 -22.01
N MET A 406 45.65 13.88 -21.24
CA MET A 406 46.35 15.16 -21.15
C MET A 406 47.17 15.43 -22.43
N ALA A 407 46.88 16.57 -23.07
CA ALA A 407 47.31 16.90 -24.43
C ALA A 407 48.80 17.24 -24.59
N ASP A 408 49.58 17.37 -23.51
CA ASP A 408 51.01 17.65 -23.57
C ASP A 408 51.84 16.71 -22.67
N PRO A 409 52.39 15.62 -23.23
CA PRO A 409 53.26 14.68 -22.52
C PRO A 409 54.60 15.29 -22.08
N SER A 410 55.00 16.44 -22.65
CA SER A 410 56.32 17.04 -22.43
C SER A 410 56.41 17.93 -21.18
N ALA A 411 55.26 18.28 -20.58
CA ALA A 411 55.21 19.18 -19.43
C ALA A 411 55.61 18.55 -18.08
N GLY A 412 55.96 17.25 -18.03
CA GLY A 412 56.29 16.52 -16.79
C GLY A 412 55.12 16.36 -15.80
N SER A 413 54.05 17.16 -15.95
CA SER A 413 52.92 17.28 -15.04
C SER A 413 51.81 16.26 -15.24
N ALA A 414 51.73 15.65 -16.44
CA ALA A 414 50.69 14.69 -16.80
C ALA A 414 50.75 13.36 -16.04
N TRP A 415 51.90 13.04 -15.43
CA TRP A 415 52.12 11.80 -14.67
C TRP A 415 51.83 11.96 -13.17
N TYR A 416 51.85 13.17 -12.63
CA TYR A 416 51.67 13.39 -11.18
C TYR A 416 50.38 12.81 -10.61
N PRO A 417 49.20 12.93 -11.26
CA PRO A 417 47.97 12.33 -10.76
C PRO A 417 48.06 10.80 -10.65
N THR A 418 48.69 10.16 -11.64
CA THR A 418 48.88 8.71 -11.69
C THR A 418 49.89 8.22 -10.69
N THR A 419 51.05 8.85 -10.61
CA THR A 419 52.05 8.50 -9.61
C THR A 419 51.50 8.69 -8.20
N ALA A 420 50.78 9.78 -7.93
CA ALA A 420 50.19 10.02 -6.61
C ALA A 420 49.14 8.96 -6.25
N ALA A 421 48.19 8.68 -7.14
CA ALA A 421 47.13 7.70 -6.88
C ALA A 421 47.68 6.28 -6.70
N LEU A 422 48.58 5.82 -7.59
CA LEU A 422 49.21 4.50 -7.49
C LEU A 422 50.07 4.37 -6.23
N THR A 423 50.75 5.45 -5.80
CA THR A 423 51.50 5.47 -4.55
C THR A 423 50.57 5.27 -3.35
N VAL A 424 49.44 5.98 -3.31
CA VAL A 424 48.46 5.83 -2.23
C VAL A 424 47.84 4.43 -2.25
N ILE A 425 47.50 3.88 -3.41
CA ILE A 425 46.99 2.50 -3.55
C ILE A 425 48.01 1.49 -2.99
N ALA A 426 49.29 1.61 -3.36
CA ALA A 426 50.34 0.73 -2.85
C ALA A 426 50.49 0.82 -1.32
N LEU A 427 50.44 2.04 -0.76
CA LEU A 427 50.46 2.25 0.68
C LEU A 427 49.25 1.61 1.38
N LEU A 428 48.05 1.69 0.79
CA LEU A 428 46.84 1.10 1.34
C LEU A 428 46.86 -0.44 1.31
N TYR A 429 47.44 -1.04 0.27
CA TYR A 429 47.68 -2.49 0.24
C TYR A 429 48.72 -2.92 1.30
N GLY A 430 49.80 -2.16 1.46
CA GLY A 430 50.79 -2.42 2.52
C GLY A 430 50.17 -2.30 3.92
N LEU A 431 49.27 -1.34 4.12
CA LEU A 431 48.53 -1.19 5.37
C LEU A 431 47.56 -2.35 5.60
N ASP A 432 46.82 -2.80 4.59
CA ASP A 432 45.92 -3.96 4.69
C ASP A 432 46.69 -5.23 5.08
N ALA A 433 47.82 -5.51 4.42
CA ALA A 433 48.69 -6.64 4.75
C ALA A 433 49.20 -6.57 6.20
N HIS A 434 49.68 -5.40 6.63
CA HIS A 434 50.14 -5.19 7.99
C HIS A 434 49.03 -5.41 9.03
N LEU A 435 47.81 -4.94 8.75
CA LEU A 435 46.66 -5.08 9.64
C LEU A 435 46.12 -6.51 9.71
N ARG A 436 46.34 -7.32 8.67
CA ARG A 436 45.98 -8.75 8.64
C ARG A 436 47.05 -9.66 9.25
N GLY A 437 48.28 -9.17 9.38
CA GLY A 437 49.42 -9.89 9.96
C GLY A 437 50.17 -10.77 8.96
N ASP A 438 50.10 -10.43 7.67
CA ASP A 438 50.78 -11.13 6.55
C ASP A 438 52.21 -10.60 6.29
#